data_AF-A0A080LYN2-F1
#
_entry.id   AF-A0A080LYN2-F1
#
_cell.length_a   1.000
_cell.length_b   1.000
_cell.length_c   1.000
_cell.angle_alpha   90.00
_cell.angle_beta   90.00
_cell.angle_gamma   90.00
#
_symmetry.space_group_name_H-M   'P 1'
#
loop_
_entity.id
_entity.type
_entity.pdbx_description
1 polymer ?
#
loop_
_entity_poly.entity_id
_entity_poly.type
_entity_poly.pdbx_seq_one_letter_code
_entity_poly.pdbx_strand_id
1 'polypeptide(L)'
;MVVIDELADLMMLSGKTVEQLIARLAQKARASGIHLILATQRPSVDVITGLIKANIPTRISFQVSSKIDSRTILDQMGAEALLGQGDMLYLAPGTGYPTRVHGAFVADEEVHRVVDYLKKTGVPDYVEGVLAGASADDEGEGASAGEGQDSDGEADPVYDQAVEVVLKNRRASISLVQRHLRIGYNRSARLIEAMEKAGLVSAMDARGGREVLARKEEE
;
A
#
# COMPACT_ATOMS: atom_id res chain seq x y z
N MET A 1 -1.76 -4.57 -10.87
CA MET A 1 -0.37 -4.10 -11.10
C MET A 1 -0.19 -2.80 -10.35
N VAL A 2 0.95 -2.60 -9.69
CA VAL A 2 1.32 -1.35 -9.00
C VAL A 2 2.62 -0.85 -9.61
N VAL A 3 2.65 0.41 -10.01
CA VAL A 3 3.82 1.05 -10.63
C VAL A 3 4.27 2.20 -9.75
N ILE A 4 5.54 2.22 -9.38
CA ILE A 4 6.20 3.30 -8.64
C ILE A 4 7.26 3.88 -9.56
N ASP A 5 7.08 5.13 -9.97
CA ASP A 5 7.95 5.79 -10.95
C ASP A 5 9.30 6.23 -10.35
N GLU A 6 9.30 6.63 -9.07
CA GLU A 6 10.51 6.98 -8.34
C GLU A 6 10.49 6.41 -6.91
N LEU A 7 11.08 5.22 -6.76
CA LEU A 7 11.17 4.52 -5.48
C LEU A 7 11.97 5.32 -4.44
N ALA A 8 12.98 6.07 -4.87
CA ALA A 8 13.85 6.79 -3.93
C ALA A 8 13.09 7.84 -3.12
N ASP A 9 12.05 8.48 -3.69
CA ASP A 9 11.23 9.46 -2.98
C ASP A 9 10.46 8.80 -1.83
N LEU A 10 9.91 7.60 -2.04
CA LEU A 10 9.25 6.84 -0.99
C LEU A 10 10.24 6.37 0.08
N MET A 11 11.43 5.94 -0.33
CA MET A 11 12.46 5.47 0.58
C MET A 11 13.00 6.58 1.48
N MET A 12 13.08 7.82 0.97
CA MET A 12 13.54 8.98 1.75
C MET A 12 12.51 9.46 2.79
N LEU A 13 11.21 9.34 2.50
CA LEU A 13 10.15 9.77 3.41
C LEU A 13 9.86 8.75 4.51
N SER A 14 9.86 7.45 4.18
CA SER A 14 9.44 6.38 5.10
C SER A 14 10.10 5.04 4.77
N GLY A 15 11.43 5.04 4.59
CA GLY A 15 12.20 3.91 4.04
C GLY A 15 11.90 2.54 4.64
N LYS A 16 11.97 2.38 5.97
CA LYS A 16 11.77 1.06 6.62
C LYS A 16 10.38 0.49 6.36
N THR A 17 9.34 1.30 6.53
CA THR A 17 7.95 0.86 6.33
C THR A 17 7.67 0.53 4.87
N VAL A 18 8.11 1.39 3.95
CA VAL A 18 7.95 1.16 2.50
C VAL A 18 8.66 -0.12 2.06
N GLU A 19 9.91 -0.31 2.51
CA GLU A 19 10.70 -1.49 2.19
C GLU A 19 10.02 -2.79 2.67
N GLN A 20 9.52 -2.80 3.90
CA GLN A 20 8.79 -3.94 4.47
C GLN A 20 7.50 -4.25 3.71
N LEU A 21 6.72 -3.23 3.34
CA LEU A 21 5.50 -3.40 2.56
C LEU A 21 5.80 -3.96 1.16
N ILE A 22 6.83 -3.43 0.48
CA ILE A 22 7.26 -3.94 -0.83
C ILE A 22 7.71 -5.40 -0.71
N ALA A 23 8.54 -5.72 0.29
CA ALA A 23 9.01 -7.09 0.51
C ALA A 23 7.85 -8.06 0.76
N ARG A 24 6.92 -7.69 1.67
CA ARG A 24 5.73 -8.50 2.00
C ARG A 24 4.87 -8.73 0.76
N LEU A 25 4.66 -7.69 -0.05
CA LEU A 25 3.86 -7.78 -1.25
C LEU A 25 4.55 -8.67 -2.28
N ALA A 26 5.83 -8.43 -2.60
CA ALA A 26 6.59 -9.24 -3.54
C ALA A 26 6.63 -10.74 -3.19
N GLN A 27 6.67 -11.10 -1.89
CA GLN A 27 6.66 -12.49 -1.44
C GLN A 27 5.32 -13.22 -1.64
N LYS A 28 4.18 -12.53 -1.45
CA LYS A 28 2.86 -13.17 -1.37
C LYS A 28 1.99 -12.93 -2.62
N ALA A 29 2.27 -11.87 -3.38
CA ALA A 29 1.39 -11.34 -4.40
C ALA A 29 1.26 -12.18 -5.68
N ARG A 30 2.23 -13.05 -5.98
CA ARG A 30 2.29 -13.77 -7.26
C ARG A 30 1.05 -14.62 -7.52
N ALA A 31 0.60 -15.36 -6.52
CA ALA A 31 -0.59 -16.21 -6.65
C ALA A 31 -1.89 -15.38 -6.74
N SER A 32 -1.89 -14.18 -6.18
CA SER A 32 -3.03 -13.26 -6.18
C SER A 32 -3.09 -12.36 -7.42
N GLY A 33 -2.18 -12.50 -8.37
CA GLY A 33 -2.13 -11.69 -9.60
C GLY A 33 -1.73 -10.23 -9.37
N ILE A 34 -1.10 -9.91 -8.23
CA ILE A 34 -0.57 -8.57 -7.98
C ILE A 34 0.91 -8.54 -8.40
N HIS A 35 1.27 -7.55 -9.21
CA HIS A 35 2.61 -7.38 -9.77
C HIS A 35 3.13 -5.98 -9.48
N LEU A 36 4.42 -5.87 -9.15
CA LEU A 36 5.11 -4.61 -8.87
C LEU A 36 6.03 -4.23 -10.03
N ILE A 37 6.03 -2.96 -10.39
CA ILE A 37 7.08 -2.32 -11.20
C ILE A 37 7.64 -1.17 -10.36
N LEU A 38 8.92 -1.25 -10.03
CA LEU A 38 9.63 -0.22 -9.27
C LEU A 38 10.68 0.42 -10.18
N ALA A 39 10.55 1.72 -10.42
CA ALA A 39 11.51 2.52 -11.15
C ALA A 39 12.21 3.50 -10.21
N THR A 40 13.44 3.87 -10.53
CA THR A 40 14.19 4.92 -9.84
C THR A 40 15.31 5.43 -10.74
N GLN A 41 15.61 6.71 -10.63
CA GLN A 41 16.79 7.32 -11.25
C GLN A 41 17.99 7.36 -10.29
N ARG A 42 17.82 6.93 -9.03
CA ARG A 42 18.85 6.95 -7.98
C ARG A 42 19.21 5.53 -7.55
N PRO A 43 20.08 4.82 -8.31
CA PRO A 43 20.45 3.44 -8.02
C PRO A 43 21.50 3.33 -6.91
N SER A 44 21.17 3.81 -5.71
CA SER A 44 22.00 3.69 -4.51
C SER A 44 21.61 2.48 -3.67
N VAL A 45 22.53 2.02 -2.81
CA VAL A 45 22.30 0.88 -1.90
C VAL A 45 21.19 1.18 -0.89
N ASP A 46 20.97 2.46 -0.56
CA ASP A 46 19.92 2.90 0.35
C ASP A 46 18.51 2.84 -0.29
N VAL A 47 18.44 2.87 -1.62
CA VAL A 47 17.17 2.76 -2.38
C VAL A 47 16.94 1.32 -2.83
N ILE A 48 17.95 0.70 -3.46
CA ILE A 48 17.91 -0.67 -3.96
C ILE A 48 18.62 -1.57 -2.95
N THR A 49 17.98 -1.73 -1.80
CA THR A 49 18.53 -2.46 -0.66
C THR A 49 18.62 -3.97 -0.93
N GLY A 50 19.30 -4.68 -0.04
CA GLY A 50 19.35 -6.14 -0.07
C GLY A 50 17.96 -6.78 0.04
N LEU A 51 17.04 -6.21 0.84
CA LEU A 51 15.70 -6.77 1.02
C LEU A 51 14.85 -6.58 -0.25
N ILE A 52 14.95 -5.43 -0.92
CA ILE A 52 14.31 -5.21 -2.22
C ILE A 52 14.85 -6.22 -3.24
N LYS A 53 16.18 -6.33 -3.36
CA LYS A 53 16.82 -7.25 -4.31
C LYS A 53 16.47 -8.71 -4.09
N ALA A 54 16.33 -9.13 -2.83
CA ALA A 54 15.98 -10.51 -2.47
C ALA A 54 14.56 -10.90 -2.94
N ASN A 55 13.64 -9.93 -3.03
CA ASN A 55 12.25 -10.19 -3.37
C ASN A 55 11.88 -9.81 -4.82
N ILE A 56 12.76 -9.10 -5.53
CA ILE A 56 12.56 -8.67 -6.93
C ILE A 56 13.70 -9.24 -7.79
N PRO A 57 13.52 -10.46 -8.33
CA PRO A 57 14.58 -11.17 -9.05
C PRO A 57 14.73 -10.72 -10.51
N THR A 58 13.69 -10.14 -11.11
CA THR A 58 13.72 -9.62 -12.48
C THR A 58 14.15 -8.16 -12.46
N ARG A 59 15.16 -7.80 -13.25
CA ARG A 59 15.72 -6.44 -13.22
C ARG A 59 15.96 -5.91 -14.63
N ILE A 60 15.79 -4.60 -14.77
CA ILE A 60 16.12 -3.86 -15.99
C ILE A 60 17.00 -2.70 -15.55
N SER A 61 18.11 -2.49 -16.25
CA SER A 61 18.92 -1.29 -16.11
C SER A 61 19.06 -0.62 -17.46
N PHE A 62 18.69 0.66 -17.54
CA PHE A 62 19.15 1.56 -18.59
C PHE A 62 20.57 2.02 -18.29
N GLN A 63 21.09 2.91 -19.14
CA GLN A 63 22.40 3.53 -18.94
C GLN A 63 22.49 4.17 -17.56
N VAL A 64 23.58 3.86 -16.84
CA VAL A 64 23.90 4.46 -15.54
C VAL A 64 25.29 5.10 -15.58
N SER A 65 25.56 5.97 -14.62
CA SER A 65 26.79 6.78 -14.59
C SER A 65 28.04 5.98 -14.24
N SER A 66 27.91 4.87 -13.49
CA SER A 66 29.07 4.16 -12.97
C SER A 66 28.89 2.64 -12.87
N LYS A 67 30.04 1.94 -12.79
CA LYS A 67 30.12 0.51 -12.47
C LYS A 67 29.49 0.16 -11.11
N ILE A 68 29.50 1.11 -10.18
CA ILE A 68 28.91 0.94 -8.85
C ILE A 68 27.39 0.89 -9.00
N ASP A 69 26.81 1.85 -9.71
CA ASP A 69 25.37 1.91 -9.98
C ASP A 69 24.87 0.67 -10.73
N SER A 70 25.63 0.22 -11.73
CA SER A 70 25.32 -1.03 -12.46
C SER A 70 25.25 -2.22 -11.51
N ARG A 71 26.20 -2.34 -10.58
CA ARG A 71 26.22 -3.40 -9.58
C ARG A 71 25.09 -3.26 -8.56
N THR A 72 24.72 -2.04 -8.20
CA THR A 72 23.59 -1.82 -7.28
C THR A 72 22.30 -2.40 -7.87
N ILE A 73 22.07 -2.20 -9.18
CA ILE A 73 20.86 -2.69 -9.87
C ILE A 73 20.98 -4.18 -10.23
N LEU A 74 22.03 -4.58 -10.94
CA LEU A 74 22.13 -5.90 -11.59
C LEU A 74 22.99 -6.91 -10.82
N ASP A 75 23.63 -6.51 -9.72
CA ASP A 75 24.71 -7.27 -9.05
C ASP A 75 25.95 -7.52 -9.94
N GLN A 76 26.02 -6.85 -11.10
CA GLN A 76 27.11 -6.94 -12.06
C GLN A 76 27.37 -5.62 -12.80
N MET A 77 28.53 -5.51 -13.44
CA MET A 77 28.85 -4.40 -14.35
C MET A 77 28.20 -4.59 -15.72
N GLY A 78 28.12 -3.52 -16.50
CA GLY A 78 27.72 -3.52 -17.91
C GLY A 78 26.74 -2.40 -18.26
N ALA A 79 25.92 -1.95 -17.32
CA ALA A 79 24.93 -0.91 -17.60
C ALA A 79 25.57 0.47 -17.82
N GLU A 80 26.76 0.71 -17.26
CA GLU A 80 27.52 1.93 -17.49
C GLU A 80 28.06 2.08 -18.92
N ALA A 81 28.09 0.99 -19.68
CA ALA A 81 28.57 0.94 -21.05
C ALA A 81 27.43 1.00 -22.10
N LEU A 82 26.19 1.15 -21.65
CA LEU A 82 25.04 1.32 -22.54
C LEU A 82 25.07 2.67 -23.24
N LEU A 83 24.37 2.77 -24.36
CA LEU A 83 24.38 3.93 -25.26
C LEU A 83 23.37 5.01 -24.88
N GLY A 84 22.52 4.77 -23.87
CA GLY A 84 21.37 5.62 -23.55
C GLY A 84 20.21 5.40 -24.52
N GLN A 85 19.25 6.34 -24.55
CA GLN A 85 18.14 6.38 -25.51
C GLN A 85 17.37 5.05 -25.67
N GLY A 86 17.11 4.35 -24.56
CA GLY A 86 16.38 3.08 -24.56
C GLY A 86 17.24 1.82 -24.62
N ASP A 87 18.56 1.93 -24.79
CA ASP A 87 19.48 0.80 -24.64
C ASP A 87 19.49 0.31 -23.18
N MET A 88 19.27 -0.99 -22.97
CA MET A 88 19.08 -1.57 -21.65
C MET A 88 19.67 -2.98 -21.51
N LEU A 89 19.93 -3.37 -20.27
CA LEU A 89 20.21 -4.73 -19.84
C LEU A 89 19.01 -5.30 -19.11
N TYR A 90 18.49 -6.43 -19.59
CA TYR A 90 17.40 -7.18 -18.98
C TYR A 90 17.95 -8.44 -18.30
N LEU A 91 17.78 -8.54 -16.98
CA LEU A 91 18.14 -9.71 -16.18
C LEU A 91 16.87 -10.48 -15.80
N ALA A 92 16.69 -11.65 -16.40
CA ALA A 92 15.58 -12.55 -16.12
C ALA A 92 15.82 -13.33 -14.82
N PRO A 93 14.75 -13.74 -14.11
CA PRO A 93 14.89 -14.48 -12.86
C PRO A 93 15.56 -15.84 -13.10
N GLY A 94 16.51 -16.20 -12.25
CA GLY A 94 17.26 -17.46 -12.35
C GLY A 94 18.33 -17.50 -13.43
N THR A 95 18.56 -16.39 -14.16
CA THR A 95 19.66 -16.28 -15.11
C THR A 95 20.89 -15.61 -14.46
N GLY A 96 22.08 -16.01 -14.90
CA GLY A 96 23.35 -15.44 -14.40
C GLY A 96 23.89 -14.25 -15.20
N TYR A 97 23.29 -13.95 -16.37
CA TYR A 97 23.75 -12.91 -17.26
C TYR A 97 22.56 -12.16 -17.89
N PRO A 98 22.61 -10.83 -17.97
CA PRO A 98 21.58 -10.03 -18.60
C PRO A 98 21.68 -10.12 -20.12
N THR A 99 20.53 -10.00 -20.76
CA THR A 99 20.42 -9.84 -22.20
C THR A 99 20.38 -8.34 -22.54
N ARG A 100 21.18 -7.90 -23.50
CA ARG A 100 21.09 -6.53 -24.01
C ARG A 100 19.87 -6.39 -24.92
N VAL A 101 19.07 -5.35 -24.71
CA VAL A 101 17.83 -5.09 -25.43
C VAL A 101 17.78 -3.62 -25.82
N HIS A 102 17.24 -3.32 -27.00
CA HIS A 102 16.91 -1.97 -27.41
C HIS A 102 15.44 -1.71 -27.13
N GLY A 103 15.16 -0.79 -26.21
CA GLY A 103 13.81 -0.39 -25.82
C GLY A 103 13.06 0.22 -26.99
N ALA A 104 11.78 -0.11 -27.12
CA ALA A 104 10.91 0.54 -28.08
C ALA A 104 10.71 2.01 -27.69
N PHE A 105 10.88 2.91 -28.66
CA PHE A 105 10.57 4.32 -28.48
C PHE A 105 9.07 4.53 -28.60
N VAL A 106 8.52 5.34 -27.70
CA VAL A 106 7.15 5.84 -27.74
C VAL A 106 7.21 7.33 -27.43
N ALA A 107 6.70 8.17 -28.33
CA ALA A 107 6.64 9.60 -28.07
C ALA A 107 5.45 9.95 -27.16
N ASP A 108 5.56 11.05 -26.40
CA ASP A 108 4.51 11.52 -25.50
C ASP A 108 3.17 11.67 -26.21
N GLU A 109 3.16 12.20 -27.44
CA GLU A 109 1.94 12.35 -28.24
C GLU A 109 1.24 11.00 -28.47
N GLU A 110 1.99 9.91 -28.63
CA GLU A 110 1.42 8.58 -28.84
C GLU A 110 0.76 8.05 -27.57
N VAL A 111 1.37 8.31 -26.40
CA VAL A 111 0.78 8.02 -25.09
C VAL A 111 -0.53 8.79 -24.92
N HIS A 112 -0.53 10.10 -25.22
CA HIS A 112 -1.73 10.94 -25.13
C HIS A 112 -2.84 10.42 -26.06
N ARG A 113 -2.52 10.03 -27.30
CA ARG A 113 -3.50 9.43 -28.22
C ARG A 113 -4.15 8.18 -27.66
N VAL A 114 -3.37 7.28 -27.04
CA VAL A 114 -3.91 6.05 -26.41
C VAL A 114 -4.77 6.40 -25.20
N VAL A 115 -4.33 7.31 -24.34
CA VAL A 115 -5.08 7.77 -23.17
C VAL A 115 -6.42 8.39 -23.57
N ASP A 116 -6.43 9.25 -24.60
CA ASP A 116 -7.65 9.89 -25.09
C ASP A 116 -8.61 8.91 -25.77
N TYR A 117 -8.07 7.88 -26.42
CA TYR A 117 -8.89 6.77 -26.90
C TYR A 117 -9.54 6.01 -25.73
N LEU A 118 -8.77 5.66 -24.70
CA LEU A 118 -9.28 4.93 -23.52
C LEU A 118 -10.35 5.73 -22.76
N LYS A 119 -10.18 7.04 -22.59
CA LYS A 119 -11.18 7.92 -21.95
C LYS A 119 -12.52 7.93 -22.68
N LYS A 120 -12.57 7.61 -23.98
CA LYS A 120 -13.82 7.46 -24.73
C LYS A 120 -14.53 6.13 -24.46
N THR A 121 -13.81 5.12 -23.97
CA THR A 121 -14.35 3.78 -23.72
C THR A 121 -15.02 3.64 -22.34
N GLY A 122 -14.74 4.54 -21.40
CA GLY A 122 -15.36 4.53 -20.07
C GLY A 122 -14.80 5.60 -19.14
N VAL A 123 -15.48 5.80 -18.02
CA VAL A 123 -15.02 6.65 -16.91
C VAL A 123 -14.17 5.83 -15.94
N PRO A 124 -13.22 6.46 -15.22
CA PRO A 124 -12.44 5.74 -14.21
C PRO A 124 -13.33 5.27 -13.05
N ASP A 125 -13.13 4.02 -12.63
CA ASP A 125 -13.76 3.42 -11.44
C ASP A 125 -12.74 3.35 -10.31
N TYR A 126 -12.74 4.37 -9.45
CA TYR A 126 -11.78 4.46 -8.35
C TYR A 126 -12.31 3.75 -7.11
N VAL A 127 -11.50 2.85 -6.55
CA VAL A 127 -11.82 2.16 -5.30
C VAL A 127 -11.55 3.10 -4.12
N GLU A 128 -12.61 3.47 -3.40
CA GLU A 128 -12.52 4.28 -2.19
C GLU A 128 -11.69 3.58 -1.11
N GLY A 129 -10.93 4.35 -0.33
CA GLY A 129 -10.15 3.82 0.79
C GLY A 129 -8.74 3.31 0.44
N VAL A 130 -8.41 3.09 -0.84
CA VAL A 130 -7.05 2.66 -1.25
C VAL A 130 -5.97 3.65 -0.79
N LEU A 131 -6.28 4.95 -0.80
CA LEU A 131 -5.37 6.01 -0.36
C LEU A 131 -5.48 6.35 1.13
N ALA A 132 -6.42 5.76 1.87
CA ALA A 132 -6.68 6.15 3.26
C ALA A 132 -5.58 5.69 4.24
N GLY A 133 -4.65 4.84 3.80
CA GLY A 133 -3.54 4.33 4.59
C GLY A 133 -3.98 3.37 5.70
N ALA A 134 -3.26 2.26 5.87
CA ALA A 134 -3.32 1.53 7.13
C ALA A 134 -2.67 2.42 8.20
N SER A 135 -3.43 2.84 9.20
CA SER A 135 -2.88 3.54 10.37
C SER A 135 -1.80 2.65 10.99
N ALA A 136 -0.70 3.25 11.46
CA ALA A 136 0.50 2.58 11.97
C ALA A 136 0.31 1.65 13.20
N ASP A 137 -0.93 1.33 13.57
CA ASP A 137 -1.28 0.46 14.70
C ASP A 137 -1.51 -1.00 14.29
N ASP A 138 -1.46 -1.34 12.99
CA ASP A 138 -1.66 -2.71 12.50
C ASP A 138 -0.36 -3.57 12.54
N GLU A 139 0.76 -3.00 13.02
CA GLU A 139 2.03 -3.72 13.24
C GLU A 139 2.13 -4.41 14.62
N GLY A 140 1.02 -4.44 15.36
CA GLY A 140 0.95 -4.96 16.72
C GLY A 140 0.53 -6.42 16.88
N GLU A 141 0.37 -7.24 15.84
CA GLU A 141 -0.06 -8.65 16.03
C GLU A 141 0.71 -9.63 15.14
N GLY A 142 1.96 -9.85 15.53
CA GLY A 142 2.78 -10.97 15.11
C GLY A 142 3.02 -11.96 16.25
N ALA A 143 1.97 -12.52 16.85
CA ALA A 143 2.07 -13.72 17.69
C ALA A 143 0.70 -14.35 18.00
N SER A 144 0.19 -15.20 17.12
CA SER A 144 -0.23 -16.57 17.45
C SER A 144 -1.10 -17.12 16.33
N ALA A 145 -0.71 -18.29 15.83
CA ALA A 145 -1.61 -19.17 15.11
C ALA A 145 -2.73 -19.63 16.06
N GLY A 146 -3.95 -19.79 15.55
CA GLY A 146 -5.02 -20.49 16.23
C GLY A 146 -6.36 -19.78 16.15
N GLU A 147 -7.22 -20.29 15.27
CA GLU A 147 -8.66 -20.58 15.45
C GLU A 147 -9.59 -19.47 15.99
N GLY A 148 -10.76 -19.37 15.36
CA GLY A 148 -11.75 -18.32 15.60
C GLY A 148 -12.07 -18.07 17.07
N GLN A 149 -11.90 -16.81 17.47
CA GLN A 149 -12.57 -16.23 18.62
C GLN A 149 -12.82 -14.76 18.30
N ASP A 150 -14.09 -14.35 18.45
CA ASP A 150 -14.54 -12.97 18.52
C ASP A 150 -13.55 -12.19 19.41
N SER A 151 -12.69 -11.35 18.82
CA SER A 151 -11.94 -10.37 19.59
C SER A 151 -12.98 -9.37 20.12
N ASP A 152 -13.28 -9.47 21.40
CA ASP A 152 -14.31 -8.69 22.07
C ASP A 152 -14.01 -7.20 21.97
N GLY A 153 -14.78 -6.48 21.15
CA GLY A 153 -14.56 -5.04 20.93
C GLY A 153 -14.78 -4.19 22.18
N GLU A 154 -15.46 -4.73 23.20
CA GLU A 154 -15.61 -4.11 24.53
C GLU A 154 -14.30 -4.13 25.34
N ALA A 155 -13.40 -5.10 25.08
CA ALA A 155 -12.11 -5.18 25.74
C ALA A 155 -11.07 -4.21 25.18
N ASP A 156 -11.43 -3.43 24.15
CA ASP A 156 -10.53 -2.45 23.55
C ASP A 156 -10.27 -1.28 24.52
N PRO A 157 -9.00 -0.90 24.81
CA PRO A 157 -8.67 0.17 25.75
C PRO A 157 -9.30 1.54 25.44
N VAL A 158 -9.71 1.78 24.19
CA VAL A 158 -10.37 3.02 23.79
C VAL A 158 -11.90 2.89 23.65
N TYR A 159 -12.48 1.75 24.03
CA TYR A 159 -13.92 1.50 23.93
C TYR A 159 -14.74 2.57 24.66
N ASP A 160 -14.44 2.84 25.93
CA ASP A 160 -15.16 3.85 26.73
C ASP A 160 -15.07 5.25 26.11
N GLN A 161 -13.90 5.61 25.57
CA GLN A 161 -13.70 6.88 24.87
C GLN A 161 -14.51 6.94 23.57
N ALA A 162 -14.64 5.81 22.86
CA ALA A 162 -15.45 5.71 21.66
C ALA A 162 -16.93 5.86 21.98
N VAL A 163 -17.40 5.23 23.06
CA VAL A 163 -18.78 5.38 23.57
C VAL A 163 -19.04 6.85 23.90
N GLU A 164 -18.15 7.52 24.63
CA GLU A 164 -18.29 8.94 24.96
C GLU A 164 -18.42 9.82 23.70
N VAL A 165 -17.57 9.59 22.69
CA VAL A 165 -17.62 10.31 21.40
C VAL A 165 -18.98 10.12 20.73
N VAL A 166 -19.49 8.88 20.67
CA VAL A 166 -20.77 8.56 20.03
C VAL A 166 -21.95 9.20 20.78
N LEU A 167 -21.94 9.12 22.12
CA LEU A 167 -22.99 9.72 22.96
C LEU A 167 -22.99 11.25 22.86
N LYS A 168 -21.82 11.88 22.94
CA LYS A 168 -21.67 13.35 22.90
C LYS A 168 -22.08 13.93 21.54
N ASN A 169 -21.76 13.24 20.45
CA ASN A 169 -22.08 13.71 19.10
C ASN A 169 -23.45 13.22 18.60
N ARG A 170 -24.15 12.34 19.35
CA ARG A 170 -25.41 11.70 18.95
C ARG A 170 -25.34 11.04 17.57
N ARG A 171 -24.17 10.53 17.19
CA ARG A 171 -23.93 9.97 15.86
C ARG A 171 -23.00 8.77 15.95
N ALA A 172 -23.49 7.60 15.56
CA ALA A 172 -22.71 6.36 15.56
C ALA A 172 -22.17 6.06 14.16
N SER A 173 -21.09 6.73 13.75
CA SER A 173 -20.42 6.43 12.48
C SER A 173 -18.97 6.04 12.71
N ILE A 174 -18.50 5.04 11.93
CA ILE A 174 -17.12 4.57 11.97
C ILE A 174 -16.15 5.74 11.77
N SER A 175 -16.45 6.60 10.77
CA SER A 175 -15.68 7.82 10.47
C SER A 175 -15.62 8.84 11.62
N LEU A 176 -16.66 8.92 12.46
CA LEU A 176 -16.66 9.82 13.62
C LEU A 176 -15.67 9.33 14.67
N VAL A 177 -15.75 8.06 15.03
CA VAL A 177 -14.88 7.40 16.02
C VAL A 177 -13.43 7.43 15.54
N GLN A 178 -13.20 7.07 14.27
CA GLN A 178 -11.91 7.10 13.62
C GLN A 178 -11.23 8.47 13.73
N ARG A 179 -11.95 9.56 13.43
CA ARG A 179 -11.41 10.92 13.46
C ARG A 179 -11.13 11.43 14.88
N HIS A 180 -12.00 11.11 15.84
CA HIS A 180 -11.84 11.61 17.22
C HIS A 180 -10.74 10.87 17.97
N LEU A 181 -10.65 9.56 17.80
CA LEU A 181 -9.69 8.72 18.53
C LEU A 181 -8.39 8.49 17.76
N ARG A 182 -8.32 8.93 16.49
CA ARG A 182 -7.16 8.75 15.60
C ARG A 182 -6.74 7.28 15.44
N ILE A 183 -7.71 6.37 15.49
CA ILE A 183 -7.51 4.92 15.33
C ILE A 183 -7.91 4.47 13.91
N GLY A 184 -7.51 3.26 13.50
CA GLY A 184 -7.82 2.71 12.19
C GLY A 184 -9.31 2.37 11.95
N TYR A 185 -9.70 2.20 10.68
CA TYR A 185 -11.08 1.90 10.27
C TYR A 185 -11.58 0.57 10.85
N ASN A 186 -10.82 -0.53 10.72
CA ASN A 186 -11.24 -1.85 11.22
C ASN A 186 -11.43 -1.86 12.74
N ARG A 187 -10.56 -1.16 13.47
CA ARG A 187 -10.71 -0.97 14.92
C ARG A 187 -11.97 -0.16 15.24
N SER A 188 -12.20 0.95 14.53
CA SER A 188 -13.41 1.76 14.66
C SER A 188 -14.69 0.98 14.32
N ALA A 189 -14.65 0.11 13.31
CA ALA A 189 -15.76 -0.76 12.92
C ALA A 189 -16.07 -1.77 14.02
N ARG A 190 -15.05 -2.47 14.54
CA ARG A 190 -15.20 -3.39 15.69
C ARG A 190 -15.77 -2.71 16.92
N LEU A 191 -15.34 -1.48 17.23
CA LEU A 191 -15.89 -0.69 18.35
C LEU A 191 -17.37 -0.37 18.15
N ILE A 192 -17.77 0.01 16.93
CA ILE A 192 -19.18 0.28 16.62
C ILE A 192 -20.03 -1.01 16.64
N GLU A 193 -19.50 -2.13 16.16
CA GLU A 193 -20.16 -3.44 16.25
C GLU A 193 -20.31 -3.92 17.70
N ALA A 194 -19.31 -3.68 18.56
CA ALA A 194 -19.41 -3.93 19.98
C ALA A 194 -20.48 -3.05 20.64
N MET A 195 -20.56 -1.76 20.30
CA MET A 195 -21.63 -0.88 20.76
C MET A 195 -23.03 -1.32 20.29
N GLU A 196 -23.13 -1.90 19.09
CA GLU A 196 -24.36 -2.48 18.57
C GLU A 196 -24.75 -3.74 19.37
N LYS A 197 -23.80 -4.66 19.62
CA LYS A 197 -23.99 -5.84 20.48
C LYS A 197 -24.38 -5.44 21.91
N ALA A 198 -23.79 -4.38 22.45
CA ALA A 198 -24.08 -3.82 23.77
C ALA A 198 -25.42 -3.05 23.86
N GLY A 199 -26.12 -2.85 22.73
CA GLY A 199 -27.38 -2.12 22.68
C GLY A 199 -27.27 -0.60 22.84
N LEU A 200 -26.05 -0.04 22.72
CA LEU A 200 -25.81 1.41 22.74
C LEU A 200 -26.20 2.07 21.40
N VAL A 201 -26.11 1.30 20.32
CA VAL A 201 -26.31 1.75 18.93
C VAL A 201 -27.23 0.76 18.20
N SER A 202 -28.06 1.26 17.29
CA SER A 202 -28.93 0.41 16.46
C SER A 202 -28.13 -0.41 15.44
N ALA A 203 -28.77 -1.45 14.91
CA ALA A 203 -28.34 -2.06 13.67
C ALA A 203 -28.24 -1.02 12.55
N MET A 204 -27.40 -1.31 11.56
CA MET A 204 -27.25 -0.48 10.37
C MET A 204 -28.57 -0.42 9.58
N ASP A 205 -29.03 0.79 9.27
CA ASP A 205 -30.18 1.01 8.42
C ASP A 205 -29.86 0.78 6.93
N ALA A 206 -30.89 0.78 6.08
CA ALA A 206 -30.73 0.59 4.63
C ALA A 206 -29.93 1.70 3.91
N ARG A 207 -29.63 2.81 4.60
CA ARG A 207 -28.82 3.94 4.11
C ARG A 207 -27.41 3.95 4.71
N GLY A 208 -27.04 2.90 5.47
CA GLY A 208 -25.74 2.78 6.11
C GLY A 208 -25.60 3.60 7.42
N GLY A 209 -26.68 4.18 7.92
CA GLY A 209 -26.73 4.92 9.18
C GLY A 209 -26.96 4.03 10.39
N ARG A 210 -26.54 4.49 11.57
CA ARG A 210 -26.86 3.86 12.86
C ARG A 210 -27.34 4.92 13.85
N GLU A 211 -28.38 4.61 14.61
CA GLU A 211 -28.97 5.49 15.62
C GLU A 211 -28.37 5.22 17.01
N VAL A 212 -28.18 6.25 17.82
CA VAL A 212 -27.69 6.11 19.20
C VAL A 212 -28.90 5.86 20.12
N LEU A 213 -28.96 4.67 20.72
CA LEU A 213 -30.10 4.19 21.51
C LEU A 213 -30.00 4.61 22.99
N ALA A 214 -28.79 4.83 23.49
CA ALA A 214 -28.56 5.25 24.87
C ALA A 214 -29.08 6.68 25.13
N ARG A 215 -29.87 6.85 26.20
CA ARG A 215 -30.25 8.16 26.74
C ARG A 215 -29.12 8.68 27.62
N LYS A 216 -28.82 9.98 27.51
CA LYS A 216 -27.90 10.67 28.41
C LYS A 216 -28.46 10.56 29.83
N GLU A 217 -27.70 10.02 30.78
CA GLU A 217 -27.93 10.35 32.19
C GLU A 217 -27.57 11.83 32.35
N GLU A 218 -28.57 12.65 32.63
CA GLU A 218 -28.38 14.07 32.93
C GLU A 218 -27.75 14.18 34.32
N GLU A 219 -26.48 14.58 34.38
CA GLU A 219 -25.95 15.40 35.48
C GLU A 219 -26.11 16.89 35.14
#